data_AF-A0A0F9EWS6-F1
#
_entry.id   AF-A0A0F9EWS6-F1
#
_cell.length_a   1.000
_cell.length_b   1.000
_cell.length_c   1.000
_cell.angle_alpha   90.00
_cell.angle_beta   90.00
_cell.angle_gamma   90.00
#
_symmetry.space_group_name_H-M   'P 1'
#
loop_
_entity.id
_entity.type
_entity.pdbx_description
1 polymer ?
#
loop_
_entity_poly.entity_id
_entity_poly.type
_entity_poly.pdbx_seq_one_letter_code
_entity_poly.pdbx_strand_id
1 'polypeptide(L)'
;MAYPGTIQIDYGTPYETSTASQYPLGQKAEDPSGSIFRYTLMGSTVGVANKLYQGSIPVANWTTQTHTVALAVGDTEISFDDGGTAFTVNQLEGGSLLVEETDDLGHIYRVKSNVVTASTETICQLEDGVTVQKEVVVSALNVLTANLSPWAEVVITPATTPTNIVVGVPRVIIAANAFGWVQSRGLASTLAASAT
;
A
#
# COMPACT_ATOMS: atom_id res chain seq x y z
N MET A 1 8.41 -16.55 0.23
CA MET A 1 9.87 -16.24 0.11
C MET A 1 10.10 -14.86 0.70
N ALA A 2 11.03 -14.67 1.64
CA ALA A 2 11.28 -13.33 2.21
C ALA A 2 12.07 -12.46 1.24
N TYR A 3 11.53 -11.29 0.85
CA TYR A 3 12.26 -10.32 0.04
C TYR A 3 13.36 -9.64 0.87
N PRO A 4 14.49 -9.24 0.24
CA PRO A 4 15.55 -8.52 0.95
C PRO A 4 15.02 -7.19 1.48
N GLY A 5 15.23 -6.92 2.77
CA GLY A 5 14.71 -5.71 3.41
C GLY A 5 15.27 -4.39 2.83
N THR A 6 16.42 -4.43 2.16
CA THR A 6 17.01 -3.32 1.40
C THR A 6 17.75 -3.84 0.19
N ILE A 7 17.51 -3.28 -1.00
CA ILE A 7 18.34 -3.52 -2.19
C ILE A 7 19.35 -2.38 -2.36
N GLN A 8 20.53 -2.70 -2.87
CA GLN A 8 21.53 -1.70 -3.25
C GLN A 8 21.30 -1.34 -4.72
N ILE A 9 21.25 -0.05 -5.03
CA ILE A 9 20.97 0.46 -6.38
C ILE A 9 22.05 1.43 -6.84
N ASP A 10 22.23 1.56 -8.15
CA ASP A 10 23.14 2.55 -8.73
C ASP A 10 22.51 3.95 -8.75
N TYR A 11 23.32 4.98 -8.94
CA TYR A 11 22.84 6.36 -9.03
C TYR A 11 21.81 6.63 -10.14
N GLY A 12 21.78 5.77 -11.18
CA GLY A 12 20.84 5.86 -12.30
C GLY A 12 19.45 5.29 -12.00
N THR A 13 19.36 4.26 -11.15
CA THR A 13 18.11 3.52 -10.90
C THR A 13 16.96 4.39 -10.37
N PRO A 14 17.17 5.40 -9.51
CA PRO A 14 16.09 6.29 -9.07
C PRO A 14 15.42 7.12 -10.18
N TYR A 15 16.01 7.17 -11.38
CA TYR A 15 15.46 7.87 -12.54
C TYR A 15 14.70 6.94 -13.49
N GLU A 16 14.69 5.64 -13.21
CA GLU A 16 13.98 4.65 -14.02
C GLU A 16 12.50 4.60 -13.64
N THR A 17 11.66 4.43 -14.66
CA THR A 17 10.22 4.23 -14.51
C THR A 17 9.79 3.04 -15.36
N SER A 18 8.72 2.36 -14.95
CA SER A 18 8.23 1.14 -15.61
C SER A 18 6.72 1.09 -15.59
N THR A 19 6.10 0.50 -16.62
CA THR A 19 4.64 0.28 -16.66
C THR A 19 4.22 -1.02 -16.00
N ALA A 20 5.17 -1.90 -15.71
CA ALA A 20 4.98 -3.15 -15.00
C ALA A 20 5.79 -3.14 -13.71
N SER A 21 5.26 -3.76 -12.67
CA SER A 21 5.95 -3.87 -11.39
C SER A 21 7.23 -4.70 -11.53
N GLN A 22 8.37 -4.12 -11.13
CA GLN A 22 9.67 -4.80 -11.11
C GLN A 22 10.06 -5.24 -9.69
N TYR A 23 9.50 -4.60 -8.67
CA TYR A 23 9.79 -4.84 -7.27
C TYR A 23 8.49 -4.78 -6.45
N PRO A 24 8.44 -5.45 -5.29
CA PRO A 24 7.31 -5.31 -4.37
C PRO A 24 7.07 -3.84 -3.98
N LEU A 25 5.81 -3.44 -3.83
CA LEU A 25 5.47 -2.09 -3.39
C LEU A 25 6.06 -1.81 -2.00
N GLY A 26 6.71 -0.66 -1.87
CA GLY A 26 7.42 -0.27 -0.66
C GLY A 26 8.81 -0.90 -0.50
N GLN A 27 9.31 -1.65 -1.50
CA GLN A 27 10.69 -2.16 -1.50
C GLN A 27 11.66 -1.01 -1.21
N LYS A 28 12.53 -1.21 -0.22
CA LYS A 28 13.54 -0.22 0.16
C LYS A 28 14.75 -0.39 -0.72
N ALA A 29 15.27 0.71 -1.25
CA ALA A 29 16.54 0.76 -1.95
C ALA A 29 17.47 1.81 -1.35
N GLU A 30 18.76 1.58 -1.39
CA GLU A 30 19.80 2.50 -0.91
C GLU A 30 20.82 2.74 -2.03
N ASP A 31 21.15 4.00 -2.28
CA ASP A 31 22.21 4.38 -3.23
C ASP A 31 23.58 4.46 -2.54
N PRO A 32 24.70 4.52 -3.29
CA PRO A 32 26.03 4.58 -2.67
C PRO A 32 26.29 5.88 -1.89
N SER A 33 25.39 6.88 -1.96
CA SER A 33 25.44 8.08 -1.13
C SER A 33 24.71 7.95 0.21
N GLY A 34 24.03 6.82 0.45
CA GLY A 34 23.20 6.58 1.63
C GLY A 34 21.80 7.20 1.56
N SER A 35 21.36 7.65 0.38
CA SER A 35 19.98 8.08 0.16
C SER A 35 19.07 6.84 0.05
N ILE A 36 17.89 6.92 0.67
CA ILE A 36 16.94 5.80 0.71
C ILE A 36 15.75 6.13 -0.19
N PHE A 37 15.37 5.13 -0.99
CA PHE A 37 14.24 5.16 -1.89
C PHE A 37 13.23 4.07 -1.53
N ARG A 38 11.98 4.32 -1.91
CA ARG A 38 10.88 3.35 -1.82
C ARG A 38 10.26 3.18 -3.19
N TYR A 39 10.05 1.94 -3.60
CA TYR A 39 9.36 1.62 -4.83
C TYR A 39 7.87 1.89 -4.68
N THR A 40 7.27 2.60 -5.63
CA THR A 40 5.90 3.12 -5.56
C THR A 40 5.16 2.97 -6.87
N LEU A 41 3.85 2.79 -6.80
CA LEU A 41 2.92 2.93 -7.92
C LEU A 41 2.30 4.32 -7.87
N MET A 42 2.35 5.03 -9.00
CA MET A 42 1.69 6.33 -9.15
C MET A 42 0.19 6.16 -9.32
N GLY A 43 -0.60 7.06 -8.72
CA GLY A 43 -2.05 7.09 -8.93
C GLY A 43 -2.45 7.40 -10.38
N SER A 44 -3.75 7.60 -10.61
CA SER A 44 -4.31 7.79 -11.96
C SER A 44 -3.95 9.12 -12.66
N THR A 45 -3.07 9.92 -12.06
CA THR A 45 -2.59 11.20 -12.61
C THR A 45 -1.10 11.14 -12.90
N VAL A 46 -0.65 11.83 -13.94
CA VAL A 46 0.79 11.93 -14.24
C VAL A 46 1.51 12.61 -13.07
N GLY A 47 2.55 11.97 -12.57
CA GLY A 47 3.36 12.48 -11.48
C GLY A 47 4.17 13.72 -11.89
N VAL A 48 4.33 14.63 -10.96
CA VAL A 48 5.24 15.78 -11.03
C VAL A 48 6.50 15.48 -10.20
N ALA A 49 7.67 15.66 -10.80
CA ALA A 49 8.95 15.57 -10.10
C ALA A 49 9.11 16.69 -9.05
N ASN A 50 9.93 16.47 -8.02
CA ASN A 50 10.22 17.46 -6.95
C ASN A 50 9.01 17.91 -6.11
N LYS A 51 7.89 17.17 -6.15
CA LYS A 51 6.73 17.37 -5.27
C LYS A 51 6.70 16.32 -4.18
N LEU A 52 6.09 16.66 -3.05
CA LEU A 52 5.87 15.71 -1.96
C LEU A 52 4.67 14.83 -2.27
N TYR A 53 4.82 13.51 -2.07
CA TYR A 53 3.77 12.53 -2.24
C TYR A 53 3.40 11.87 -0.92
N GLN A 54 2.15 11.44 -0.85
CA GLN A 54 1.57 10.64 0.23
C GLN A 54 0.87 9.41 -0.34
N GLY A 55 0.51 8.46 0.53
CA GLY A 55 -0.36 7.35 0.16
C GLY A 55 -1.74 7.82 -0.32
N SER A 56 -2.46 6.92 -0.99
CA SER A 56 -3.82 7.19 -1.47
C SER A 56 -4.77 7.58 -0.34
N ILE A 57 -5.84 8.30 -0.67
CA ILE A 57 -6.82 8.72 0.33
C ILE A 57 -7.60 7.47 0.79
N PRO A 58 -7.73 7.22 2.10
CA PRO A 58 -8.52 6.10 2.59
C PRO A 58 -9.97 6.16 2.09
N VAL A 59 -10.49 5.03 1.61
CA VAL A 59 -11.87 4.91 1.14
C VAL A 59 -12.74 4.45 2.31
N ALA A 60 -13.75 5.24 2.65
CA ALA A 60 -14.61 4.99 3.81
C ALA A 60 -15.33 3.62 3.77
N ASN A 61 -15.64 3.13 2.57
CA ASN A 61 -16.30 1.83 2.40
C ASN A 61 -15.39 0.63 2.68
N TRP A 62 -14.08 0.83 2.88
CA TRP A 62 -13.13 -0.24 3.18
C TRP A 62 -12.79 -0.35 4.67
N THR A 63 -13.38 0.52 5.49
CA THR A 63 -13.20 0.51 6.95
C THR A 63 -14.35 -0.23 7.63
N THR A 64 -14.06 -0.95 8.71
CA THR A 64 -15.08 -1.55 9.59
C THR A 64 -16.05 -2.47 8.82
N GLN A 65 -15.52 -3.30 7.90
CA GLN A 65 -16.27 -4.26 7.10
C GLN A 65 -16.36 -5.63 7.80
N THR A 66 -17.48 -6.32 7.65
CA THR A 66 -17.63 -7.68 8.15
C THR A 66 -16.89 -8.68 7.28
N HIS A 67 -16.22 -9.66 7.91
CA HIS A 67 -15.73 -10.84 7.19
C HIS A 67 -16.90 -11.74 6.80
N THR A 68 -16.80 -12.38 5.63
CA THR A 68 -17.87 -13.22 5.08
C THR A 68 -17.80 -14.66 5.59
N VAL A 69 -16.61 -15.10 5.99
CA VAL A 69 -16.33 -16.46 6.49
C VAL A 69 -15.57 -16.34 7.81
N ALA A 70 -15.95 -17.16 8.80
CA ALA A 70 -15.28 -17.16 10.11
C ALA A 70 -13.79 -17.48 9.94
N LEU A 71 -12.94 -16.69 10.60
CA LEU A 71 -11.49 -16.87 10.53
C LEU A 71 -11.09 -17.98 11.50
N ALA A 72 -10.31 -18.94 11.03
CA ALA A 72 -9.74 -20.00 11.84
C ALA A 72 -8.21 -19.85 11.92
N VAL A 73 -7.62 -20.31 13.04
CA VAL A 73 -6.16 -20.30 13.19
C VAL A 73 -5.53 -21.16 12.10
N GLY A 74 -4.55 -20.59 11.39
CA GLY A 74 -3.87 -21.27 10.28
C GLY A 74 -4.42 -20.91 8.90
N ASP A 75 -5.54 -20.19 8.81
CA ASP A 75 -6.06 -19.73 7.52
C ASP A 75 -5.05 -18.80 6.83
N THR A 76 -4.90 -19.00 5.52
CA THR A 76 -4.04 -18.19 4.64
C THR A 76 -4.83 -17.19 3.81
N GLU A 77 -6.15 -17.15 3.99
CA GLU A 77 -7.07 -16.32 3.22
C GLU A 77 -8.06 -15.65 4.16
N ILE A 78 -8.41 -14.41 3.85
CA ILE A 78 -9.43 -13.64 4.58
C ILE A 78 -10.38 -13.03 3.55
N SER A 79 -11.68 -13.27 3.71
CA SER A 79 -12.73 -12.74 2.85
C SER A 79 -13.63 -11.76 3.61
N PHE A 80 -14.01 -10.66 2.95
CA PHE A 80 -14.82 -9.60 3.55
C PHE A 80 -15.67 -8.87 2.51
N ASP A 81 -16.72 -8.21 2.99
CA ASP A 81 -17.61 -7.38 2.15
C ASP A 81 -16.90 -6.09 1.72
N ASP A 82 -17.05 -5.67 0.46
CA ASP A 82 -16.36 -4.49 -0.11
C ASP A 82 -17.00 -3.13 0.27
N GLY A 83 -18.04 -3.15 1.11
CA GLY A 83 -18.77 -1.97 1.58
C GLY A 83 -19.45 -1.17 0.45
N GLY A 84 -19.60 -1.74 -0.74
CA GLY A 84 -20.17 -1.09 -1.92
C GLY A 84 -19.15 -0.40 -2.83
N THR A 85 -17.85 -0.42 -2.50
CA THR A 85 -16.78 0.01 -3.41
C THR A 85 -15.87 -1.17 -3.71
N ALA A 86 -16.16 -1.84 -4.82
CA ALA A 86 -15.37 -2.97 -5.29
C ALA A 86 -13.90 -2.59 -5.49
N PHE A 87 -13.02 -3.44 -4.98
CA PHE A 87 -11.60 -3.37 -5.32
C PHE A 87 -11.38 -3.74 -6.78
N THR A 88 -10.18 -3.46 -7.28
CA THR A 88 -9.66 -4.10 -8.48
C THR A 88 -8.78 -5.29 -8.11
N VAL A 89 -8.54 -6.18 -9.07
CA VAL A 89 -7.66 -7.35 -8.86
C VAL A 89 -6.26 -6.86 -8.46
N ASN A 90 -5.71 -7.44 -7.38
CA ASN A 90 -4.40 -7.11 -6.80
C ASN A 90 -4.23 -5.66 -6.31
N GLN A 91 -5.30 -4.89 -6.14
CA GLN A 91 -5.21 -3.53 -5.60
C GLN A 91 -4.64 -3.49 -4.16
N LEU A 92 -4.93 -4.52 -3.35
CA LEU A 92 -4.47 -4.64 -1.96
C LEU A 92 -3.08 -5.29 -1.82
N GLU A 93 -2.39 -5.61 -2.92
CA GLU A 93 -1.05 -6.19 -2.88
C GLU A 93 -0.06 -5.31 -2.10
N GLY A 94 0.63 -5.89 -1.11
CA GLY A 94 1.54 -5.19 -0.20
C GLY A 94 0.85 -4.34 0.87
N GLY A 95 -0.49 -4.29 0.86
CA GLY A 95 -1.33 -3.63 1.85
C GLY A 95 -1.48 -4.45 3.14
N SER A 96 -2.51 -4.13 3.91
CA SER A 96 -2.79 -4.80 5.17
C SER A 96 -4.27 -4.84 5.52
N LEU A 97 -4.69 -5.94 6.13
CA LEU A 97 -5.98 -6.08 6.80
C LEU A 97 -5.77 -5.91 8.30
N LEU A 98 -6.52 -4.99 8.90
CA LEU A 98 -6.51 -4.73 10.33
C LEU A 98 -7.76 -5.38 10.93
N VAL A 99 -7.57 -6.24 11.92
CA VAL A 99 -8.69 -6.81 12.68
C VAL A 99 -9.07 -5.87 13.82
N GLU A 100 -10.31 -5.42 13.77
CA GLU A 100 -10.95 -4.52 14.72
C GLU A 100 -12.07 -5.30 15.44
N GLU A 101 -11.73 -6.43 16.04
CA GLU A 101 -12.66 -7.20 16.87
C GLU A 101 -12.56 -6.78 18.34
N THR A 102 -13.69 -6.81 19.07
CA THR A 102 -13.72 -6.53 20.52
C THR A 102 -12.83 -7.48 21.33
N ASP A 103 -12.81 -8.76 20.97
CA ASP A 103 -11.99 -9.81 21.60
C ASP A 103 -10.58 -9.89 21.02
N ASP A 104 -10.28 -9.31 19.85
CA ASP A 104 -8.98 -9.44 19.15
C ASP A 104 -8.48 -8.16 18.45
N LEU A 105 -8.23 -7.12 19.25
CA LEU A 105 -7.73 -5.83 18.76
C LEU A 105 -6.24 -5.89 18.37
N GLY A 106 -5.94 -5.44 17.16
CA GLY A 106 -4.59 -5.02 16.76
C GLY A 106 -3.80 -6.02 15.92
N HIS A 107 -4.42 -7.13 15.49
CA HIS A 107 -3.81 -8.01 14.49
C HIS A 107 -3.78 -7.33 13.12
N ILE A 108 -2.59 -7.32 12.50
CA ILE A 108 -2.37 -6.75 11.17
C ILE A 108 -1.84 -7.86 10.28
N TYR A 109 -2.63 -8.26 9.29
CA TYR A 109 -2.26 -9.27 8.31
C TYR A 109 -1.83 -8.60 7.01
N ARG A 110 -0.68 -9.02 6.46
CA ARG A 110 -0.17 -8.51 5.19
C ARG A 110 -0.81 -9.27 4.04
N VAL A 111 -1.22 -8.53 3.02
CA VAL A 111 -1.92 -9.06 1.85
C VAL A 111 -0.94 -9.23 0.70
N LYS A 112 -0.90 -10.45 0.16
CA LYS A 112 -0.12 -10.81 -1.02
C LYS A 112 -0.87 -10.49 -2.31
N SER A 113 -2.15 -10.82 -2.35
CA SER A 113 -3.02 -10.56 -3.50
C SER A 113 -4.48 -10.52 -3.07
N ASN A 114 -5.33 -9.93 -3.89
CA ASN A 114 -6.77 -9.96 -3.69
C ASN A 114 -7.49 -10.26 -5.00
N VAL A 115 -8.55 -11.06 -4.89
CA VAL A 115 -9.50 -11.32 -5.96
C VAL A 115 -10.86 -10.77 -5.56
N VAL A 116 -11.61 -10.32 -6.56
CA VAL A 116 -12.91 -9.70 -6.38
C VAL A 116 -13.94 -10.62 -6.99
N THR A 117 -14.96 -10.98 -6.21
CA THR A 117 -16.04 -11.86 -6.67
C THR A 117 -17.22 -11.02 -7.17
N ALA A 118 -18.13 -11.64 -7.91
CA ALA A 118 -19.32 -10.96 -8.43
C ALA A 118 -20.34 -10.57 -7.33
N SER A 119 -20.11 -10.97 -6.08
CA SER A 119 -21.02 -10.83 -4.94
C SER A 119 -20.56 -9.78 -3.92
N THR A 120 -19.92 -8.70 -4.38
CA THR A 120 -19.43 -7.61 -3.50
C THR A 120 -18.52 -8.08 -2.37
N GLU A 121 -17.78 -9.17 -2.61
CA GLU A 121 -16.87 -9.78 -1.67
C GLU A 121 -15.45 -9.75 -2.25
N THR A 122 -14.50 -9.45 -1.38
CA THR A 122 -13.08 -9.46 -1.72
C THR A 122 -12.38 -10.54 -0.90
N ILE A 123 -11.67 -11.43 -1.58
CA ILE A 123 -10.88 -12.49 -0.95
C ILE A 123 -9.42 -12.10 -1.04
N CYS A 124 -8.77 -11.95 0.11
CA CYS A 124 -7.36 -11.59 0.23
C CYS A 124 -6.52 -12.80 0.62
N GLN A 125 -5.49 -13.07 -0.16
CA GLN A 125 -4.44 -14.03 0.15
C GLN A 125 -3.43 -13.36 1.08
N LEU A 126 -3.08 -14.01 2.18
CA LEU A 126 -2.06 -13.52 3.09
C LEU A 126 -0.65 -13.78 2.53
N GLU A 127 0.31 -12.98 3.00
CA GLU A 127 1.73 -13.18 2.66
C GLU A 127 2.26 -14.54 3.11
N ASP A 128 3.27 -15.05 2.39
CA ASP A 128 3.84 -16.37 2.67
C ASP A 128 4.36 -16.45 4.12
N GLY A 129 3.83 -17.41 4.89
CA GLY A 129 4.21 -17.61 6.29
C GLY A 129 3.43 -16.75 7.29
N VAL A 130 2.47 -15.94 6.82
CA VAL A 130 1.47 -15.28 7.64
C VAL A 130 0.21 -16.14 7.63
N THR A 131 -0.26 -16.54 8.80
CA THR A 131 -1.57 -17.17 8.98
C THR A 131 -2.37 -16.39 10.00
N VAL A 132 -3.70 -16.52 9.94
CA VAL A 132 -4.58 -16.08 11.01
C VAL A 132 -4.10 -16.68 12.34
N GLN A 133 -3.91 -15.84 13.34
CA GLN A 133 -3.34 -16.21 14.65
C GLN A 133 -4.43 -16.49 15.70
N LYS A 134 -5.67 -16.06 15.44
CA LYS A 134 -6.78 -16.20 16.35
C LYS A 134 -8.10 -16.36 15.61
N GLU A 135 -8.97 -17.19 16.18
CA GLU A 135 -10.28 -17.47 15.63
C GLU A 135 -11.20 -16.27 15.83
N VAL A 136 -11.95 -15.91 14.78
CA VAL A 136 -12.88 -14.78 14.79
C VAL A 136 -14.18 -15.22 14.15
N VAL A 137 -15.25 -15.29 14.95
CA VAL A 137 -16.59 -15.62 14.44
C VAL A 137 -17.16 -14.47 13.62
N VAL A 138 -18.00 -14.79 12.63
CA VAL A 138 -18.71 -13.76 11.85
C VAL A 138 -19.76 -13.11 12.74
N SER A 139 -19.59 -11.81 13.00
CA SER A 139 -20.46 -11.01 13.87
C SER A 139 -20.37 -9.54 13.47
N ALA A 140 -21.45 -8.79 13.69
CA ALA A 140 -21.51 -7.36 13.38
C ALA A 140 -20.50 -6.50 14.17
N LEU A 141 -19.91 -7.03 15.25
CA LEU A 141 -18.89 -6.37 16.06
C LEU A 141 -17.46 -6.80 15.72
N ASN A 142 -17.33 -7.78 14.81
CA ASN A 142 -16.06 -8.37 14.43
C ASN A 142 -15.77 -7.89 13.01
N VAL A 143 -15.01 -6.81 12.91
CA VAL A 143 -14.86 -6.07 11.67
C VAL A 143 -13.41 -5.91 11.27
N LEU A 144 -13.19 -5.65 10.00
CA LEU A 144 -11.90 -5.54 9.35
C LEU A 144 -11.80 -4.18 8.67
N THR A 145 -10.62 -3.58 8.73
CA THR A 145 -10.28 -2.42 7.91
C THR A 145 -9.21 -2.82 6.90
N ALA A 146 -9.54 -2.67 5.61
CA ALA A 146 -8.62 -2.93 4.51
C ALA A 146 -7.87 -1.65 4.13
N ASN A 147 -6.55 -1.69 4.24
CA ASN A 147 -5.67 -0.57 3.89
C ASN A 147 -4.78 -0.94 2.70
N LEU A 148 -4.79 -0.09 1.67
CA LEU A 148 -3.82 -0.14 0.60
C LEU A 148 -2.41 0.06 1.15
N SER A 149 -1.41 -0.47 0.43
CA SER A 149 -0.03 -0.13 0.70
C SER A 149 0.15 1.39 0.64
N PRO A 150 0.84 2.02 1.61
CA PRO A 150 1.18 3.44 1.53
C PRO A 150 1.84 3.86 0.22
N TRP A 151 2.55 2.92 -0.42
CA TRP A 151 3.29 3.11 -1.66
C TRP A 151 2.49 2.73 -2.91
N ALA A 152 1.24 2.30 -2.76
CA ALA A 152 0.29 2.09 -3.85
C ALA A 152 -0.49 3.37 -4.15
N GLU A 153 -0.76 3.61 -5.44
CA GLU A 153 -1.61 4.70 -5.92
C GLU A 153 -1.29 6.06 -5.27
N VAL A 154 0.01 6.38 -5.16
CA VAL A 154 0.45 7.57 -4.44
C VAL A 154 -0.06 8.84 -5.10
N VAL A 155 -0.38 9.84 -4.29
CA VAL A 155 -0.92 11.14 -4.73
C VAL A 155 -0.07 12.28 -4.20
N ILE A 156 -0.10 13.42 -4.89
CA ILE A 156 0.57 14.63 -4.42
C ILE A 156 -0.03 15.03 -3.07
N THR A 157 0.83 15.27 -2.08
CA THR A 157 0.41 15.72 -0.76
C THR A 157 -0.31 17.07 -0.87
N PRO A 158 -1.52 17.22 -0.31
CA PRO A 158 -2.23 18.49 -0.25
C PRO A 158 -1.36 19.58 0.37
N ALA A 159 -1.56 20.82 -0.07
CA ALA A 159 -0.78 21.96 0.42
C ALA A 159 -0.99 22.26 1.93
N THR A 160 -2.06 21.72 2.53
CA THR A 160 -2.43 21.97 3.93
C THR A 160 -2.09 20.79 4.83
N THR A 161 -3.04 19.87 5.02
CA THR A 161 -2.93 18.73 5.92
C THR A 161 -2.83 17.45 5.10
N PRO A 162 -1.76 16.67 5.28
CA PRO A 162 -1.69 15.34 4.68
C PRO A 162 -2.90 14.49 5.08
N THR A 163 -3.47 13.78 4.13
CA THR A 163 -4.61 12.88 4.36
C THR A 163 -4.15 11.45 4.61
N ASN A 164 -2.90 11.13 4.30
CA ASN A 164 -2.27 9.85 4.59
C ASN A 164 -0.76 10.05 4.85
N ILE A 165 -0.05 8.97 5.14
CA ILE A 165 1.40 8.96 5.35
C ILE A 165 2.13 9.54 4.13
N VAL A 166 3.04 10.47 4.40
CA VAL A 166 3.95 11.04 3.41
C VAL A 166 5.00 10.00 3.04
N VAL A 167 5.13 9.68 1.75
CA VAL A 167 5.98 8.58 1.26
C VAL A 167 7.33 9.04 0.72
N GLY A 168 7.41 10.27 0.18
CA GLY A 168 8.67 10.81 -0.34
C GLY A 168 8.49 11.70 -1.57
N VAL A 169 9.60 11.89 -2.29
CA VAL A 169 9.71 12.81 -3.42
C VAL A 169 10.32 12.07 -4.62
N PRO A 170 9.65 12.02 -5.79
CA PRO A 170 10.21 11.43 -6.99
C PRO A 170 11.24 12.36 -7.64
N ARG A 171 12.34 11.77 -8.14
CA ARG A 171 13.40 12.50 -8.88
C ARG A 171 13.08 12.70 -10.36
N VAL A 172 12.14 11.93 -10.89
CA VAL A 172 11.71 11.93 -12.29
C VAL A 172 10.19 11.93 -12.38
N ILE A 173 9.65 12.37 -13.51
CA ILE A 173 8.22 12.24 -13.82
C ILE A 173 7.88 10.75 -13.94
N ILE A 174 6.88 10.30 -13.19
CA ILE A 174 6.33 8.94 -13.27
C ILE A 174 4.97 9.06 -13.95
N ALA A 175 4.75 8.30 -15.03
CA ALA A 175 3.46 8.31 -15.73
C ALA A 175 2.31 7.82 -14.83
N ALA A 176 1.08 8.16 -15.18
CA ALA A 176 -0.10 7.66 -14.46
C ALA A 176 -0.13 6.12 -14.47
N ASN A 177 -0.45 5.50 -13.32
CA ASN A 177 -0.46 4.05 -13.13
C ASN A 177 0.88 3.37 -13.46
N ALA A 178 2.00 4.10 -13.44
CA ALA A 178 3.33 3.57 -13.63
C ALA A 178 4.10 3.50 -12.31
N PHE A 179 5.15 2.70 -12.30
CA PHE A 179 5.99 2.46 -11.14
C PHE A 179 7.30 3.24 -11.24
N GLY A 180 7.82 3.61 -10.08
CA GLY A 180 9.12 4.27 -9.96
C GLY A 180 9.55 4.41 -8.51
N TRP A 181 10.58 5.21 -8.30
CA TRP A 181 11.22 5.40 -7.00
C TRP A 181 10.92 6.78 -6.42
N VAL A 182 10.48 6.82 -5.15
CA VAL A 182 10.43 8.05 -4.36
C VAL A 182 11.54 8.05 -3.32
N GLN A 183 12.21 9.18 -3.17
CA GLN A 183 13.23 9.36 -2.14
C GLN A 183 12.56 9.66 -0.79
N SER A 184 12.82 8.82 0.21
CA SER A 184 12.31 8.98 1.58
C SER A 184 13.37 9.48 2.56
N ARG A 185 14.67 9.35 2.22
CA ARG A 185 15.78 9.84 3.06
C ARG A 185 16.95 10.33 2.21
N GLY A 186 17.68 11.30 2.74
CA GLY A 186 18.83 11.92 2.08
C GLY A 186 18.47 13.28 1.50
N LEU A 187 19.40 13.87 0.75
CA LEU A 187 19.23 15.17 0.11
C LEU A 187 18.27 15.02 -1.08
N ALA A 188 17.10 15.64 -0.99
CA ALA A 188 16.07 15.62 -2.02
C ALA A 188 15.82 17.02 -2.58
N SER A 189 15.67 17.12 -3.91
CA SER A 189 15.24 18.36 -4.55
C SER A 189 13.72 18.48 -4.38
N THR A 190 13.28 19.48 -3.64
CA THR A 190 11.86 19.74 -3.38
C THR A 190 11.52 21.16 -3.76
N LEU A 191 10.38 21.35 -4.41
CA LEU A 191 9.88 22.70 -4.66
C LEU A 191 9.54 23.35 -3.31
N ALA A 192 10.10 24.53 -3.06
CA ALA A 192 9.75 25.31 -1.87
C ALA A 192 8.25 25.65 -1.87
N ALA A 193 7.62 25.58 -0.70
CA ALA A 193 6.17 25.78 -0.53
C ALA A 193 5.64 27.15 -1.02
N SER A 194 6.53 28.13 -1.23
CA SER A 194 6.22 29.48 -1.71
C SER A 194 6.90 29.86 -3.03
N ALA A 195 7.65 28.94 -3.65
CA ALA A 195 8.25 29.20 -4.97
C ALA A 195 7.17 29.04 -6.04
N THR A 196 6.86 30.15 -6.71
CA THR A 196 5.96 30.23 -7.86
C THR A 196 6.65 29.72 -9.12
#